data_AF-A0A7S0F3F3-F1
#
_entry.id   AF-A0A7S0F3F3-F1
#
_cell.length_a   1.000
_cell.length_b   1.000
_cell.length_c   1.000
_cell.angle_alpha   90.00
_cell.angle_beta   90.00
_cell.angle_gamma   90.00
#
_symmetry.space_group_name_H-M   'P 1'
#
loop_
_entity.id
_entity.type
_entity.pdbx_description
1 polymer ?
#
loop_
_entity_poly.entity_id
_entity_poly.type
_entity_poly.pdbx_seq_one_letter_code
_entity_poly.pdbx_strand_id
1 'polypeptide(L)'
;AGLNMALAIAAIVGTNYICSMLGLSNSITIALQFLVALVLPRIIAPFFAKKIVGSPAPPVKDVQIFQGSEVELGNGKVTVVEFWATWCPPCRKSIPHLNSIYDKFKAKDVQIIGISSESDKTIKAFCDKNKDLAPKYTIGLDTNGSVSRGYPVEGIPAAFVVDKKGLVTWQGHPMSDLEQAIAEALKGE
;
A
#
# COMPACT_ATOMS: atom_id res chain seq x y z
N ALA A 1 12.35 9.19 6.82
CA ALA A 1 12.57 9.89 8.10
C ALA A 1 13.47 11.11 7.98
N GLY A 2 14.67 11.00 7.37
CA GLY A 2 15.64 12.12 7.33
C GLY A 2 15.21 13.39 6.59
N LEU A 3 14.50 13.27 5.46
CA LEU A 3 14.11 14.43 4.64
C LEU A 3 13.06 15.34 5.33
N ASN A 4 12.09 14.75 6.01
CA ASN A 4 11.05 15.49 6.76
C ASN A 4 11.65 16.30 7.93
N MET A 5 12.69 15.76 8.57
CA MET A 5 13.36 16.44 9.69
C MET A 5 14.17 17.65 9.22
N ALA A 6 14.89 17.53 8.09
CA ALA A 6 15.66 18.63 7.51
C ALA A 6 14.77 19.80 7.07
N LEU A 7 13.61 19.52 6.45
CA LEU A 7 12.65 20.54 6.02
C LEU A 7 11.97 21.25 7.20
N ALA A 8 11.62 20.51 8.26
CA ALA A 8 11.07 21.11 9.48
C ALA A 8 12.08 22.07 10.13
N ILE A 9 13.36 21.68 10.20
CA ILE A 9 14.43 22.53 10.72
C ILE A 9 14.59 23.78 9.84
N ALA A 10 14.64 23.63 8.52
CA ALA A 10 14.75 24.76 7.60
C ALA A 10 13.58 25.75 7.72
N ALA A 11 12.35 25.25 7.90
CA ALA A 11 11.18 26.10 8.11
C ALA A 11 11.18 26.83 9.46
N ILE A 12 11.65 26.18 10.53
CA ILE A 12 11.81 26.81 11.85
C ILE A 12 12.89 27.92 11.79
N VAL A 13 14.02 27.65 11.14
CA VAL A 13 15.11 28.63 10.94
C VAL A 13 14.62 29.80 10.07
N GLY A 14 13.87 29.53 9.00
CA GLY A 14 13.28 30.57 8.16
C GLY A 14 12.27 31.43 8.92
N THR A 15 11.44 30.82 9.77
CA THR A 15 10.47 31.54 10.62
C THR A 15 11.18 32.49 11.59
N ASN A 16 12.30 32.08 12.18
CA ASN A 16 13.12 32.96 13.03
C ASN A 16 13.66 34.16 12.29
N TYR A 17 14.19 33.96 11.09
CA TYR A 17 14.74 35.05 10.28
C TYR A 17 13.68 36.08 9.90
N ILE A 18 12.50 35.61 9.48
CA ILE A 18 11.36 36.46 9.11
C ILE A 18 10.82 37.22 10.31
N CYS A 19 10.62 36.55 11.45
CA CYS A 19 10.10 37.21 12.66
C CYS A 19 11.07 38.27 13.19
N SER A 20 12.38 38.04 13.07
CA SER A 20 13.43 39.02 13.40
C SER A 20 13.37 40.24 12.48
N MET A 21 13.27 40.04 11.16
CA MET A 21 13.14 41.14 10.19
C MET A 21 11.88 41.98 10.40
N LEU A 22 10.79 41.37 10.86
CA LEU A 22 9.51 42.04 11.14
C LEU A 22 9.43 42.65 12.54
N GLY A 23 10.48 42.51 13.37
CA GLY A 23 10.51 43.05 14.73
C GLY A 23 9.48 42.42 15.68
N LEU A 24 9.08 41.17 15.44
CA LEU A 24 8.11 40.47 16.27
C LEU A 24 8.71 40.11 17.65
N SER A 25 7.88 40.14 18.69
CA SER A 25 8.32 39.75 20.03
C SER A 25 8.64 38.26 20.10
N ASN A 26 9.53 37.88 21.02
CA ASN A 26 9.90 36.46 21.22
C ASN A 26 8.69 35.55 21.45
N SER A 27 7.67 36.04 22.16
CA SER A 27 6.44 35.26 22.41
C SER A 27 5.67 34.96 21.12
N ILE A 28 5.62 35.90 20.17
CA ILE A 28 4.97 35.71 18.86
C ILE A 28 5.80 34.77 18.00
N THR A 29 7.12 34.93 17.98
CA THR A 29 8.04 34.05 17.24
C THR A 29 7.90 32.59 17.70
N ILE A 30 7.89 32.34 19.01
CA ILE A 30 7.73 31.00 19.57
C ILE A 30 6.36 30.41 19.20
N ALA A 31 5.28 31.20 19.28
CA ALA A 31 3.95 30.74 18.89
C ALA A 31 3.88 30.34 17.40
N LEU A 32 4.52 31.13 16.51
CA LEU A 32 4.60 30.82 15.08
C LEU A 32 5.43 29.56 14.80
N GLN A 33 6.53 29.34 15.52
CA GLN A 33 7.31 28.11 15.41
C GLN A 33 6.48 26.87 15.77
N PHE A 34 5.72 26.92 16.88
CA PHE A 34 4.83 25.81 17.26
C PHE A 34 3.73 25.59 16.22
N LEU A 35 3.14 26.66 15.69
CA LEU A 35 2.13 26.56 14.63
C LEU A 35 2.71 25.92 13.36
N VAL A 36 3.88 26.37 12.90
CA VAL A 36 4.58 25.81 11.75
C VAL A 36 4.93 24.34 12.01
N ALA A 37 5.45 23.99 13.18
CA ALA A 37 5.77 22.61 13.53
C ALA A 37 4.54 21.68 13.55
N LEU A 38 3.36 22.19 13.92
CA LEU A 38 2.11 21.42 13.97
C LEU A 38 1.44 21.29 12.59
N VAL A 39 1.52 22.33 11.77
CA VAL A 39 0.77 22.43 10.50
C VAL A 39 1.62 21.96 9.32
N LEU A 40 2.90 22.34 9.27
CA LEU A 40 3.77 22.07 8.13
C LEU A 40 3.91 20.58 7.80
N PRO A 41 4.09 19.64 8.75
CA PRO A 41 4.18 18.22 8.44
C PRO A 41 2.93 17.71 7.71
N ARG A 42 1.75 18.22 8.04
CA ARG A 42 0.48 17.84 7.39
C ARG A 42 0.38 18.38 5.96
N ILE A 43 0.91 19.58 5.71
CA ILE A 43 0.93 20.18 4.38
C ILE A 43 1.95 19.50 3.47
N ILE A 44 3.14 19.16 3.99
CA ILE A 44 4.22 18.59 3.18
C ILE A 44 4.13 17.07 3.02
N ALA A 45 3.49 16.35 3.97
CA ALA A 45 3.32 14.89 3.91
C ALA A 45 2.85 14.35 2.54
N PRO A 46 1.80 14.89 1.90
CA PRO A 46 1.35 14.38 0.60
C PRO A 46 2.37 14.57 -0.53
N PHE A 47 3.27 15.56 -0.43
CA PHE A 47 4.33 15.78 -1.42
C PHE A 47 5.50 14.77 -1.29
N PHE A 48 5.67 14.18 -0.11
CA PHE A 48 6.71 13.19 0.18
C PHE A 48 6.18 11.76 0.34
N ALA A 49 4.86 11.56 0.21
CA ALA A 49 4.30 10.22 0.09
C ALA A 49 4.93 9.54 -1.14
N LYS A 50 5.61 8.41 -0.90
CA LYS A 50 6.31 7.66 -1.96
C LYS A 50 5.29 7.17 -2.98
N LYS A 51 5.12 7.92 -4.08
CA LYS A 51 4.25 7.54 -5.20
C LYS A 51 4.91 6.37 -5.94
N ILE A 52 4.47 5.14 -5.63
CA ILE A 52 4.95 3.93 -6.31
C ILE A 52 4.30 3.72 -7.68
N VAL A 53 3.13 4.35 -7.91
CA VAL A 53 2.45 4.34 -9.21
C VAL A 53 3.35 4.94 -10.29
N GLY A 54 3.53 4.19 -11.39
CA GLY A 54 4.44 4.46 -12.50
C GLY A 54 5.83 3.84 -12.34
N SER A 55 6.14 3.23 -11.20
CA SER A 55 7.42 2.56 -10.95
C SER A 55 7.32 1.04 -11.14
N PRO A 56 8.45 0.34 -11.39
CA PRO A 56 8.49 -1.12 -11.30
C PRO A 56 8.00 -1.61 -9.93
N ALA A 57 7.13 -2.62 -9.96
CA ALA A 57 6.61 -3.22 -8.75
C ALA A 57 7.72 -3.98 -8.00
N PRO A 58 7.84 -3.81 -6.67
CA PRO A 58 8.71 -4.65 -5.86
C PRO A 58 8.33 -6.12 -6.05
N PRO A 59 9.32 -7.01 -6.24
CA PRO A 59 9.05 -8.39 -6.60
C PRO A 59 8.36 -9.14 -5.46
N VAL A 60 7.50 -10.09 -5.81
CA VAL A 60 6.99 -11.10 -4.87
C VAL A 60 8.00 -12.25 -4.84
N LYS A 61 8.91 -12.24 -3.86
CA LYS A 61 9.95 -13.27 -3.69
C LYS A 61 10.08 -13.63 -2.21
N ASP A 62 10.69 -14.77 -1.92
CA ASP A 62 10.98 -15.24 -0.56
C ASP A 62 9.74 -15.35 0.36
N VAL A 63 8.57 -15.59 -0.25
CA VAL A 63 7.31 -15.86 0.43
C VAL A 63 6.94 -17.33 0.30
N GLN A 64 6.41 -17.90 1.37
CA GLN A 64 5.83 -19.25 1.31
C GLN A 64 4.45 -19.17 0.67
N ILE A 65 4.18 -19.98 -0.36
CA ILE A 65 2.83 -20.10 -0.94
C ILE A 65 1.99 -21.01 -0.05
N PHE A 66 0.94 -20.45 0.56
CA PHE A 66 -0.04 -21.21 1.33
C PHE A 66 -1.07 -21.90 0.42
N GLN A 67 -1.53 -21.18 -0.61
CA GLN A 67 -2.50 -21.66 -1.59
C GLN A 67 -2.22 -21.00 -2.94
N GLY A 68 -2.49 -21.73 -4.02
CA GLY A 68 -2.33 -21.25 -5.39
C GLY A 68 -0.96 -21.61 -5.95
N SER A 69 -0.39 -20.72 -6.74
CA SER A 69 0.91 -20.91 -7.39
C SER A 69 1.80 -19.70 -7.16
N GLU A 70 3.10 -19.88 -7.34
CA GLU A 70 4.05 -18.76 -7.34
C GLU A 70 3.64 -17.69 -8.36
N VAL A 71 3.89 -16.44 -7.98
CA VAL A 71 3.47 -15.26 -8.76
C VAL A 71 4.71 -14.50 -9.17
N GLU A 72 4.93 -14.43 -10.48
CA GLU A 72 5.87 -13.49 -11.09
C GLU A 72 5.10 -12.25 -11.55
N LEU A 73 5.65 -11.07 -11.26
CA LEU A 73 5.04 -9.80 -11.64
C LEU A 73 5.47 -9.43 -13.07
N GLY A 74 4.50 -9.03 -13.89
CA GLY A 74 4.71 -8.78 -15.32
C GLY A 74 4.50 -10.03 -16.15
N ASN A 75 5.31 -10.21 -17.21
CA ASN A 75 5.23 -11.34 -18.15
C ASN A 75 3.85 -11.53 -18.80
N GLY A 76 3.23 -10.42 -19.22
CA GLY A 76 1.97 -10.48 -19.96
C GLY A 76 0.72 -10.58 -19.09
N LYS A 77 0.85 -10.66 -17.76
CA LYS A 77 -0.28 -10.74 -16.82
C LYS A 77 -0.42 -9.50 -15.97
N VAL A 78 -1.66 -9.07 -15.77
CA VAL A 78 -2.01 -8.08 -14.75
C VAL A 78 -2.09 -8.77 -13.40
N THR A 79 -1.44 -8.21 -12.38
CA THR A 79 -1.42 -8.79 -11.04
C THR A 79 -1.96 -7.81 -10.01
N VAL A 80 -2.92 -8.26 -9.19
CA VAL A 80 -3.32 -7.55 -7.98
C VAL A 80 -2.48 -8.09 -6.82
N VAL A 81 -1.72 -7.21 -6.17
CA VAL A 81 -1.00 -7.52 -4.92
C VAL A 81 -1.78 -6.88 -3.78
N GLU A 82 -2.34 -7.68 -2.89
CA GLU A 82 -3.18 -7.21 -1.78
C GLU A 82 -2.57 -7.60 -0.44
N PHE A 83 -2.52 -6.68 0.52
CA PHE A 83 -1.96 -6.89 1.85
C PHE A 83 -3.09 -6.96 2.87
N TRP A 84 -3.12 -8.04 3.66
CA TRP A 84 -4.24 -8.34 4.56
C TRP A 84 -3.82 -9.13 5.80
N ALA A 85 -4.77 -9.31 6.72
CA ALA A 85 -4.62 -10.20 7.86
C ALA A 85 -5.97 -10.79 8.32
N THR A 86 -5.94 -11.97 8.95
CA THR A 86 -7.12 -12.68 9.45
C THR A 86 -7.79 -11.97 10.62
N TRP A 87 -7.02 -11.22 11.41
CA TRP A 87 -7.53 -10.43 12.53
C TRP A 87 -8.13 -9.08 12.11
N CYS A 88 -7.92 -8.65 10.87
CA CYS A 88 -8.33 -7.34 10.36
C CYS A 88 -9.78 -7.36 9.83
N PRO A 89 -10.75 -6.72 10.53
CA PRO A 89 -12.15 -6.72 10.08
C PRO A 89 -12.40 -6.10 8.70
N PRO A 90 -11.79 -4.95 8.32
CA PRO A 90 -11.98 -4.41 6.97
C PRO A 90 -11.40 -5.32 5.89
N CYS A 91 -10.28 -6.00 6.16
CA CYS A 91 -9.71 -7.00 5.26
C CYS A 91 -10.67 -8.18 5.05
N ARG A 92 -11.25 -8.71 6.13
CA ARG A 92 -12.27 -9.76 6.03
C ARG A 92 -13.47 -9.32 5.19
N LYS A 93 -13.87 -8.05 5.27
CA LYS A 93 -14.95 -7.49 4.44
C LYS A 93 -14.57 -7.34 2.96
N SER A 94 -13.29 -7.21 2.61
CA SER A 94 -12.85 -7.12 1.20
C SER A 94 -12.70 -8.48 0.53
N ILE A 95 -12.52 -9.58 1.27
CA ILE A 95 -12.32 -10.92 0.68
C ILE A 95 -13.47 -11.33 -0.28
N PRO A 96 -14.78 -11.17 0.04
CA PRO A 96 -15.84 -11.53 -0.90
C PRO A 96 -15.77 -10.75 -2.22
N HIS A 97 -15.39 -9.47 -2.16
CA HIS A 97 -15.21 -8.65 -3.35
C HIS A 97 -14.01 -9.10 -4.18
N LEU A 98 -12.86 -9.38 -3.54
CA LEU A 98 -11.68 -9.93 -4.20
C LEU A 98 -11.94 -11.31 -4.80
N ASN A 99 -12.74 -12.16 -4.14
CA ASN A 99 -13.20 -13.44 -4.68
C ASN A 99 -14.06 -13.25 -5.94
N SER A 100 -14.94 -12.24 -5.95
CA SER A 100 -15.74 -11.90 -7.13
C SER A 100 -14.87 -11.40 -8.29
N ILE A 101 -13.85 -10.56 -8.01
CA ILE A 101 -12.89 -10.09 -9.01
C ILE A 101 -12.09 -11.28 -9.56
N TYR A 102 -11.59 -12.16 -8.68
CA TYR A 102 -10.89 -13.38 -9.07
C TYR A 102 -11.73 -14.22 -10.03
N ASP A 103 -12.98 -14.50 -9.69
CA ASP A 103 -13.88 -15.29 -10.55
C ASP A 103 -14.14 -14.61 -11.91
N LYS A 104 -14.21 -13.27 -11.94
CA LYS A 104 -14.46 -12.49 -13.17
C LYS A 104 -13.25 -12.43 -14.11
N PHE A 105 -12.04 -12.38 -13.57
CA PHE A 105 -10.83 -12.08 -14.35
C PHE A 105 -9.80 -13.21 -14.43
N LYS A 106 -9.94 -14.31 -13.69
CA LYS A 106 -8.98 -15.45 -13.73
C LYS A 106 -8.75 -16.07 -15.12
N ALA A 107 -9.66 -15.87 -16.07
CA ALA A 107 -9.54 -16.33 -17.45
C ALA A 107 -9.06 -15.23 -18.43
N LYS A 108 -8.60 -14.07 -17.94
CA LYS A 108 -8.28 -12.86 -18.73
C LYS A 108 -6.87 -12.34 -18.45
N ASP A 109 -5.91 -13.23 -18.22
CA ASP A 109 -4.53 -12.86 -17.85
C ASP A 109 -4.43 -11.95 -16.61
N VAL A 110 -5.38 -12.10 -15.68
CA VAL A 110 -5.33 -11.45 -14.37
C VAL A 110 -5.14 -12.48 -13.29
N GLN A 111 -4.26 -12.18 -12.34
CA GLN A 111 -4.09 -12.95 -11.11
C GLN A 111 -4.15 -12.05 -9.88
N ILE A 112 -4.49 -12.63 -8.74
CA ILE A 112 -4.53 -11.95 -7.44
C ILE A 112 -3.64 -12.74 -6.48
N ILE A 113 -2.80 -12.02 -5.75
CA ILE A 113 -2.05 -12.56 -4.61
C ILE A 113 -2.34 -11.74 -3.36
N GLY A 114 -2.87 -12.41 -2.34
CA GLY A 114 -3.00 -11.89 -0.99
C GLY A 114 -1.73 -12.18 -0.19
N ILE A 115 -1.06 -11.14 0.28
CA ILE A 115 0.13 -11.18 1.11
C ILE A 115 -0.28 -10.98 2.57
N SER A 116 0.03 -11.95 3.43
CA SER A 116 -0.14 -11.84 4.88
C SER A 116 1.19 -12.11 5.58
N SER A 117 1.48 -11.37 6.65
CA SER A 117 2.64 -11.63 7.52
C SER A 117 2.35 -12.69 8.58
N GLU A 118 1.17 -13.31 8.56
CA GLU A 118 0.77 -14.33 9.52
C GLU A 118 1.32 -15.72 9.14
N SER A 119 1.37 -16.61 10.12
CA SER A 119 1.81 -17.99 9.90
C SER A 119 0.78 -18.80 9.11
N ASP A 120 1.25 -19.85 8.42
CA ASP A 120 0.41 -20.87 7.77
C ASP A 120 -0.70 -21.36 8.72
N LYS A 121 -0.33 -21.75 9.95
CA LYS A 121 -1.30 -22.22 10.96
C LYS A 121 -2.43 -21.22 11.22
N THR A 122 -2.13 -19.93 11.27
CA THR A 122 -3.12 -18.87 11.47
C THR A 122 -4.06 -18.75 10.27
N ILE A 123 -3.49 -18.70 9.06
CA ILE A 123 -4.25 -18.60 7.81
C ILE A 123 -5.13 -19.84 7.62
N LYS A 124 -4.58 -21.03 7.85
CA LYS A 124 -5.32 -22.29 7.81
C LYS A 124 -6.50 -22.30 8.77
N ALA A 125 -6.28 -21.94 10.03
CA ALA A 125 -7.35 -21.90 11.04
C ALA A 125 -8.47 -20.91 10.66
N PHE A 126 -8.10 -19.78 10.04
CA PHE A 126 -9.09 -18.82 9.52
C PHE A 126 -9.91 -19.42 8.37
N CYS A 127 -9.26 -20.03 7.37
CA CYS A 127 -9.94 -20.62 6.22
C CYS A 127 -10.84 -21.81 6.62
N ASP A 128 -10.36 -22.68 7.51
CA ASP A 128 -11.12 -23.84 7.99
C ASP A 128 -12.39 -23.42 8.76
N LYS A 129 -12.30 -22.34 9.55
CA LYS A 129 -13.42 -21.78 10.32
C LYS A 129 -14.40 -20.96 9.48
N ASN A 130 -13.93 -20.32 8.41
CA ASN A 130 -14.72 -19.40 7.60
C ASN A 130 -14.74 -19.83 6.13
N LYS A 131 -15.19 -21.06 5.86
CA LYS A 131 -15.14 -21.65 4.51
C LYS A 131 -15.77 -20.78 3.41
N ASP A 132 -16.89 -20.13 3.71
CA ASP A 132 -17.59 -19.26 2.75
C ASP A 132 -16.87 -17.92 2.51
N LEU A 133 -15.97 -17.54 3.42
CA LEU A 133 -15.17 -16.31 3.36
C LEU A 133 -13.74 -16.58 2.88
N ALA A 134 -13.31 -17.83 2.75
CA ALA A 134 -11.92 -18.14 2.44
C ALA A 134 -11.50 -17.51 1.09
N PRO A 135 -10.30 -16.91 0.99
CA PRO A 135 -9.80 -16.40 -0.28
C PRO A 135 -9.68 -17.52 -1.32
N LYS A 136 -10.20 -17.28 -2.53
CA LYS A 136 -10.11 -18.21 -3.68
C LYS A 136 -8.82 -18.06 -4.49
N TYR A 137 -8.11 -16.96 -4.29
CA TYR A 137 -6.92 -16.57 -5.02
C TYR A 137 -5.63 -17.04 -4.32
N THR A 138 -4.47 -16.74 -4.91
CA THR A 138 -3.16 -17.11 -4.34
C THR A 138 -2.95 -16.41 -3.00
N ILE A 139 -2.40 -17.12 -2.02
CA ILE A 139 -2.00 -16.56 -0.73
C ILE A 139 -0.49 -16.77 -0.53
N GLY A 140 0.24 -15.67 -0.38
CA GLY A 140 1.66 -15.67 -0.02
C GLY A 140 1.87 -15.25 1.44
N LEU A 141 2.72 -15.97 2.15
CA LEU A 141 3.08 -15.69 3.53
C LEU A 141 4.42 -14.94 3.58
N ASP A 142 4.37 -13.67 3.99
CA ASP A 142 5.51 -12.75 4.08
C ASP A 142 5.93 -12.56 5.55
N THR A 143 6.23 -13.66 6.23
CA THR A 143 6.58 -13.66 7.67
C THR A 143 7.90 -12.94 7.97
N ASN A 144 8.76 -12.76 6.96
CA ASN A 144 10.05 -12.07 7.06
C ASN A 144 10.02 -10.63 6.51
N GLY A 145 8.88 -10.15 6.00
CA GLY A 145 8.70 -8.82 5.41
C GLY A 145 9.41 -8.57 4.07
N SER A 146 9.87 -9.61 3.38
CA SER A 146 10.55 -9.55 2.07
C SER A 146 9.77 -8.76 1.02
N VAL A 147 8.44 -8.90 0.99
CA VAL A 147 7.57 -8.23 0.01
C VAL A 147 7.04 -6.91 0.57
N SER A 148 6.43 -6.94 1.75
CA SER A 148 5.77 -5.78 2.37
C SER A 148 6.67 -4.57 2.55
N ARG A 149 7.98 -4.74 2.82
CA ARG A 149 8.93 -3.61 2.91
C ARG A 149 9.11 -2.85 1.59
N GLY A 150 8.87 -3.50 0.45
CA GLY A 150 8.99 -2.90 -0.86
C GLY A 150 7.83 -1.95 -1.19
N TYR A 151 6.65 -2.23 -0.64
CA TYR A 151 5.42 -1.49 -0.93
C TYR A 151 5.14 -0.42 0.14
N PRO A 152 4.57 0.74 -0.23
CA PRO A 152 4.19 1.79 0.72
C PRO A 152 2.88 1.43 1.44
N VAL A 153 2.88 0.35 2.22
CA VAL A 153 1.71 -0.11 2.98
C VAL A 153 1.62 0.65 4.30
N GLU A 154 0.73 1.65 4.36
CA GLU A 154 0.49 2.44 5.58
C GLU A 154 -0.63 1.87 6.47
N GLY A 155 -1.41 0.94 5.94
CA GLY A 155 -2.49 0.25 6.63
C GLY A 155 -3.09 -0.85 5.76
N ILE A 156 -3.87 -1.75 6.37
CA ILE A 156 -4.55 -2.85 5.67
C ILE A 156 -6.08 -2.73 5.78
N PRO A 157 -6.83 -3.13 4.74
CA PRO A 157 -6.31 -3.72 3.50
C PRO A 157 -5.75 -2.66 2.55
N ALA A 158 -4.67 -3.02 1.85
CA ALA A 158 -4.06 -2.20 0.80
C ALA A 158 -3.83 -3.05 -0.44
N ALA A 159 -4.19 -2.54 -1.60
CA ALA A 159 -4.05 -3.23 -2.87
C ALA A 159 -3.29 -2.39 -3.89
N PHE A 160 -2.58 -3.08 -4.78
CA PHE A 160 -1.81 -2.51 -5.87
C PHE A 160 -2.15 -3.28 -7.15
N VAL A 161 -2.35 -2.56 -8.25
CA VAL A 161 -2.45 -3.17 -9.58
C VAL A 161 -1.11 -3.02 -10.27
N VAL A 162 -0.58 -4.15 -10.71
CA VAL A 162 0.64 -4.27 -11.50
C VAL A 162 0.25 -4.67 -12.91
N ASP A 163 0.69 -3.92 -13.92
CA ASP A 163 0.40 -4.22 -15.31
C ASP A 163 1.22 -5.38 -15.88
N LYS A 164 0.98 -5.69 -17.15
CA LYS A 164 1.65 -6.77 -17.90
C LYS A 164 3.17 -6.60 -18.03
N LYS A 165 3.68 -5.37 -17.83
CA LYS A 165 5.10 -5.01 -17.89
C LYS A 165 5.76 -4.96 -16.51
N GLY A 166 4.99 -5.21 -15.44
CA GLY A 166 5.50 -5.17 -14.08
C GLY A 166 5.52 -3.76 -13.46
N LEU A 167 4.81 -2.78 -14.03
CA LEU A 167 4.70 -1.44 -13.46
C LEU A 167 3.47 -1.35 -12.56
N VAL A 168 3.58 -0.64 -11.43
CA VAL A 168 2.42 -0.34 -10.60
C VAL A 168 1.58 0.75 -11.27
N THR A 169 0.35 0.45 -11.65
CA THR A 169 -0.55 1.42 -12.32
C THR A 169 -1.59 2.01 -11.38
N TRP A 170 -1.85 1.35 -10.24
CA TRP A 170 -2.80 1.82 -9.24
C TRP A 170 -2.43 1.35 -7.84
N GLN A 171 -2.82 2.13 -6.83
CA GLN A 171 -2.74 1.79 -5.41
C GLN A 171 -3.99 2.29 -4.69
N GLY A 172 -4.49 1.54 -3.70
CA GLY A 172 -5.64 1.98 -2.92
C GLY A 172 -6.27 0.90 -2.05
N HIS A 173 -7.46 1.21 -1.53
CA HIS A 173 -8.26 0.24 -0.78
C HIS A 173 -8.96 -0.71 -1.77
N PRO A 174 -8.95 -2.04 -1.57
CA PRO A 174 -9.47 -2.99 -2.56
C PRO A 174 -10.96 -2.85 -2.88
N MET A 175 -11.75 -2.19 -2.02
CA MET A 175 -13.18 -1.93 -2.24
C MET A 175 -13.49 -0.60 -2.98
N SER A 176 -12.49 0.17 -3.40
CA SER A 176 -12.73 1.40 -4.18
C SER A 176 -12.68 1.13 -5.69
N ASP A 177 -11.69 1.66 -6.41
CA ASP A 177 -11.62 1.67 -7.87
C ASP A 177 -10.83 0.48 -8.45
N LEU A 178 -10.67 -0.60 -7.66
CA LEU A 178 -9.80 -1.73 -8.02
C LEU A 178 -10.20 -2.39 -9.34
N GLU A 179 -11.50 -2.64 -9.54
CA GLU A 179 -11.97 -3.27 -10.77
C GLU A 179 -11.71 -2.40 -12.02
N GLN A 180 -11.93 -1.09 -11.90
CA GLN A 180 -11.61 -0.15 -12.97
C GLN A 180 -10.11 -0.15 -13.27
N ALA A 181 -9.27 -0.11 -12.23
CA ALA A 181 -7.82 -0.14 -12.38
C ALA A 181 -7.32 -1.43 -13.09
N ILE A 182 -7.91 -2.59 -12.76
CA ILE A 182 -7.62 -3.85 -13.46
C ILE A 182 -8.03 -3.74 -14.93
N ALA A 183 -9.22 -3.21 -15.22
CA ALA A 183 -9.71 -3.07 -16.60
C ALA A 183 -8.84 -2.10 -17.43
N GLU A 184 -8.30 -1.05 -16.82
CA GLU A 184 -7.36 -0.14 -17.45
C GLU A 184 -5.99 -0.80 -17.70
N ALA A 185 -5.45 -1.52 -16.71
CA ALA A 185 -4.20 -2.26 -16.84
C ALA A 185 -4.26 -3.35 -17.93
N LEU A 186 -5.44 -3.95 -18.15
CA LEU A 186 -5.65 -4.94 -19.22
C LEU A 186 -5.62 -4.34 -20.63
N LYS A 187 -6.05 -3.08 -20.78
CA LYS A 187 -6.02 -2.34 -22.06
C LYS A 187 -4.61 -1.87 -22.41
N GLY A 188 -3.74 -1.72 -21.41
CA GLY A 188 -2.33 -1.43 -21.64
C GLY A 188 -1.65 -2.54 -22.45
N GLU A 189 -0.92 -2.12 -23.48
CA GLU A 189 0.04 -2.96 -24.21
C GLU A 189 1.30 -3.18 -23.40
#